data_AF-A0AAW4FXZ5-F1
#
_entry.id   AF-A0AAW4FXZ5-F1
#
_cell.length_a   1.000
_cell.length_b   1.000
_cell.length_c   1.000
_cell.angle_alpha   90.00
_cell.angle_beta   90.00
_cell.angle_gamma   90.00
#
_symmetry.space_group_name_H-M   'P 1'
#
loop_
_entity.id
_entity.type
_entity.pdbx_description
1 polymer ?
#
loop_
_entity_poly.entity_id
_entity_poly.type
_entity_poly.pdbx_seq_one_letter_code
_entity_poly.pdbx_strand_id
1 'polypeptide(L)'
;MAERSPEEIEKRRTRRAERRQKQRIANVERARKMQSARLAREGNAGSDSVQPPLNGLHIGCSGWYYWHWKGKLYPADAPSKEWFSIYAQEFDTVELNAPFYSWPTLATVRTWLRQANPKFVYTVKVCELITHVKRFDDTRILIADFAYIADLLGPKMGCFLFQLPPSIRYSPEMLRTIIDQLDPRQRNVLEFRHKSWWNAEVFSAFRNAGVIFCSCSGPRLPEELVQTTDDIYIRFHGVKQWYRHDYSDAELAVWAERIRKSNAKTVWAYFNNDRDGHAIKNAKRLLELLQQ
;
A
#
# COMPACT_ATOMS: atom_id res chain seq x y z
N MET A 1 -0.65 27.49 -16.08
CA MET A 1 -2.08 27.17 -15.85
C MET A 1 -2.70 28.35 -15.14
N ALA A 2 -3.76 28.97 -15.68
CA ALA A 2 -4.50 30.04 -14.97
C ALA A 2 -4.88 29.60 -13.55
N GLU A 3 -4.67 30.46 -12.55
CA GLU A 3 -5.19 30.24 -11.19
C GLU A 3 -6.72 30.26 -11.26
N ARG A 4 -7.37 29.37 -10.51
CA ARG A 4 -8.82 29.17 -10.59
C ARG A 4 -9.46 29.78 -9.37
N SER A 5 -10.63 30.37 -9.57
CA SER A 5 -11.24 31.24 -8.58
C SER A 5 -11.53 30.49 -7.28
N PRO A 6 -11.62 31.19 -6.14
CA PRO A 6 -12.02 30.57 -4.87
C PRO A 6 -13.33 29.76 -4.98
N GLU A 7 -14.31 30.29 -5.74
CA GLU A 7 -15.59 29.60 -5.99
C GLU A 7 -15.40 28.32 -6.81
N GLU A 8 -14.55 28.35 -7.83
CA GLU A 8 -14.22 27.15 -8.59
C GLU A 8 -13.51 26.11 -7.73
N ILE A 9 -12.60 26.53 -6.86
CA ILE A 9 -11.94 25.63 -5.91
C ILE A 9 -12.97 24.99 -4.98
N GLU A 10 -13.90 25.77 -4.42
CA GLU A 10 -14.91 25.27 -3.50
C GLU A 10 -15.89 24.31 -4.17
N LYS A 11 -16.42 24.66 -5.34
CA LYS A 11 -17.25 23.74 -6.15
C LYS A 11 -16.52 22.44 -6.47
N ARG A 12 -15.22 22.54 -6.78
CA ARG A 12 -14.34 21.41 -7.10
C ARG A 12 -13.83 20.68 -5.84
N ARG A 13 -14.12 21.16 -4.62
CA ARG A 13 -14.03 20.45 -3.32
C ARG A 13 -15.34 19.75 -2.96
N THR A 14 -16.48 20.44 -3.02
CA THR A 14 -17.81 19.88 -2.73
C THR A 14 -18.11 18.66 -3.59
N ARG A 15 -17.91 18.76 -4.91
CA ARG A 15 -18.09 17.63 -5.83
C ARG A 15 -17.19 16.44 -5.50
N ARG A 16 -15.97 16.67 -5.00
CA ARG A 16 -15.07 15.60 -4.55
C ARG A 16 -15.59 14.96 -3.28
N ALA A 17 -16.04 15.76 -2.30
CA ALA A 17 -16.61 15.27 -1.06
C ALA A 17 -17.84 14.38 -1.31
N GLU A 18 -18.78 14.83 -2.16
CA GLU A 18 -19.96 14.06 -2.55
C GLU A 18 -19.60 12.72 -3.21
N ARG A 19 -18.64 12.74 -4.16
CA ARG A 19 -18.15 11.51 -4.80
C ARG A 19 -17.53 10.55 -3.79
N ARG A 20 -16.75 11.08 -2.85
CA ARG A 20 -16.13 10.27 -1.78
C ARG A 20 -17.19 9.68 -0.85
N GLN A 21 -18.23 10.43 -0.52
CA GLN A 21 -19.34 9.93 0.30
C GLN A 21 -20.10 8.81 -0.41
N LYS A 22 -20.44 8.99 -1.70
CA LYS A 22 -21.07 7.92 -2.51
C LYS A 22 -20.20 6.67 -2.55
N GLN A 23 -18.88 6.84 -2.70
CA GLN A 23 -17.94 5.72 -2.71
C GLN A 23 -17.88 4.98 -1.37
N ARG A 24 -17.93 5.70 -0.24
CA ARG A 24 -17.96 5.10 1.10
C ARG A 24 -19.21 4.25 1.33
N ILE A 25 -20.38 4.76 0.92
CA ILE A 25 -21.64 4.00 0.98
C ILE A 25 -21.52 2.72 0.14
N ALA A 26 -21.02 2.84 -1.09
CA ALA A 26 -20.80 1.68 -1.97
C ALA A 26 -19.78 0.67 -1.40
N ASN A 27 -18.78 1.12 -0.63
CA ASN A 27 -17.79 0.24 -0.02
C ASN A 27 -18.41 -0.68 1.04
N VAL A 28 -19.43 -0.23 1.79
CA VAL A 28 -20.16 -1.08 2.74
C VAL A 28 -20.84 -2.24 2.02
N GLU A 29 -21.54 -1.95 0.93
CA GLU A 29 -22.20 -2.97 0.10
C GLU A 29 -21.21 -3.94 -0.54
N ARG A 30 -20.06 -3.45 -1.00
CA ARG A 30 -19.00 -4.29 -1.57
C ARG A 30 -18.33 -5.16 -0.52
N ALA A 31 -18.12 -4.66 0.69
CA ALA A 31 -17.63 -5.45 1.82
C ALA A 31 -18.59 -6.59 2.15
N ARG A 32 -19.90 -6.32 2.23
CA ARG A 32 -20.94 -7.37 2.43
C ARG A 32 -20.89 -8.45 1.35
N LYS A 33 -20.74 -8.07 0.07
CA LYS A 33 -20.59 -9.03 -1.03
C LYS A 33 -19.33 -9.87 -0.90
N MET A 34 -18.22 -9.28 -0.44
CA MET A 34 -16.98 -10.00 -0.18
C MET A 34 -17.14 -10.97 0.99
N GLN A 35 -17.84 -10.57 2.06
CA GLN A 35 -18.20 -11.43 3.19
C GLN A 35 -18.96 -12.67 2.72
N SER A 36 -20.04 -12.48 1.95
CA SER A 36 -20.82 -13.61 1.41
C SER A 36 -19.95 -14.56 0.58
N ALA A 37 -19.02 -14.02 -0.23
CA ALA A 37 -18.11 -14.82 -1.03
C ALA A 37 -17.06 -15.58 -0.20
N ARG A 38 -16.57 -14.99 0.89
CA ARG A 38 -15.65 -15.63 1.84
C ARG A 38 -16.34 -16.78 2.57
N LEU A 39 -17.51 -16.52 3.16
CA LEU A 39 -18.30 -17.53 3.87
C LEU A 39 -18.70 -18.70 2.97
N ALA A 40 -19.08 -18.43 1.71
CA ALA A 40 -19.37 -19.47 0.74
C ALA A 40 -18.16 -20.35 0.38
N ARG A 41 -16.93 -19.84 0.53
CA ARG A 41 -15.71 -20.64 0.34
C ARG A 41 -15.37 -21.47 1.57
N GLU A 42 -15.46 -20.88 2.76
CA GLU A 42 -15.20 -21.57 4.05
C GLU A 42 -16.11 -22.79 4.24
N GLY A 43 -17.37 -22.71 3.80
CA GLY A 43 -18.28 -23.86 3.80
C GLY A 43 -17.92 -24.98 2.81
N ASN A 44 -17.02 -24.73 1.85
CA ASN A 44 -16.65 -25.66 0.78
C ASN A 44 -15.19 -26.15 0.84
N ALA A 45 -14.32 -25.54 1.66
CA ALA A 45 -12.93 -25.96 1.84
C ALA A 45 -12.34 -25.40 3.14
N GLY A 46 -11.57 -26.23 3.88
CA GLY A 46 -10.65 -25.75 4.92
C GLY A 46 -9.49 -24.99 4.28
N SER A 47 -9.25 -23.75 4.70
CA SER A 47 -8.21 -22.88 4.12
C SER A 47 -7.09 -22.62 5.12
N ASP A 48 -6.03 -23.43 5.00
CA ASP A 48 -4.76 -23.35 5.73
C ASP A 48 -3.61 -22.81 4.85
N SER A 49 -3.89 -22.06 3.77
CA SER A 49 -2.82 -21.59 2.89
C SER A 49 -2.02 -20.46 3.54
N VAL A 50 -0.94 -20.82 4.22
CA VAL A 50 0.14 -19.91 4.60
C VAL A 50 0.78 -19.36 3.33
N GLN A 51 0.92 -18.03 3.24
CA GLN A 51 1.59 -17.39 2.10
C GLN A 51 3.04 -17.89 2.01
N PRO A 52 3.52 -18.35 0.84
CA PRO A 52 4.89 -18.80 0.71
C PRO A 52 5.86 -17.67 1.05
N PRO A 53 7.07 -17.96 1.57
CA PRO A 53 8.08 -16.95 1.80
C PRO A 53 8.43 -16.27 0.47
N LEU A 54 8.33 -14.96 0.44
CA LEU A 54 8.83 -14.11 -0.64
C LEU A 54 10.11 -13.51 -0.11
N ASN A 55 11.24 -13.76 -0.78
CA ASN A 55 12.56 -13.24 -0.40
C ASN A 55 13.07 -12.28 -1.47
N GLY A 56 13.92 -11.34 -1.08
CA GLY A 56 14.60 -10.42 -1.98
C GLY A 56 13.94 -9.05 -2.08
N LEU A 57 14.14 -8.39 -3.22
CA LEU A 57 13.77 -6.99 -3.43
C LEU A 57 12.45 -6.87 -4.20
N HIS A 58 11.43 -6.30 -3.55
CA HIS A 58 10.16 -5.94 -4.15
C HIS A 58 10.04 -4.41 -4.16
N ILE A 59 10.62 -3.79 -5.19
CA ILE A 59 10.65 -2.33 -5.36
C ILE A 59 9.78 -1.94 -6.55
N GLY A 60 8.89 -0.96 -6.35
CA GLY A 60 7.98 -0.50 -7.40
C GLY A 60 7.29 0.81 -7.05
N CYS A 61 6.16 1.07 -7.71
CA CYS A 61 5.37 2.28 -7.53
C CYS A 61 4.08 2.02 -6.73
N SER A 62 3.48 3.10 -6.19
CA SER A 62 2.16 3.08 -5.55
C SER A 62 1.01 3.16 -6.56
N GLY A 63 1.01 2.25 -7.53
CA GLY A 63 0.06 2.16 -8.63
C GLY A 63 0.74 2.16 -9.99
N TRP A 64 -0.02 1.87 -11.04
CA TRP A 64 0.45 1.97 -12.44
C TRP A 64 -0.46 2.85 -13.30
N TYR A 65 -1.75 3.00 -12.96
CA TYR A 65 -2.70 3.61 -13.87
C TYR A 65 -2.68 5.15 -13.81
N TYR A 66 -1.75 5.77 -14.54
CA TYR A 66 -1.56 7.22 -14.54
C TYR A 66 -1.39 7.80 -15.94
N TRP A 67 -2.31 8.67 -16.35
CA TRP A 67 -2.28 9.33 -17.67
C TRP A 67 -1.01 10.14 -17.92
N HIS A 68 -0.49 10.79 -16.88
CA HIS A 68 0.69 11.65 -16.98
C HIS A 68 2.02 10.87 -17.08
N TRP A 69 1.95 9.53 -17.12
CA TRP A 69 3.08 8.65 -17.45
C TRP A 69 3.20 8.40 -18.96
N LYS A 70 2.24 8.83 -19.77
CA LYS A 70 2.39 8.89 -21.24
C LYS A 70 3.57 9.81 -21.61
N GLY A 71 4.41 9.35 -22.52
CA GLY A 71 5.67 9.99 -22.88
C GLY A 71 6.78 9.82 -21.84
N LYS A 72 6.55 9.02 -20.79
CA LYS A 72 7.55 8.69 -19.76
C LYS A 72 7.75 7.19 -19.71
N LEU A 73 6.83 6.47 -19.06
CA LEU A 73 6.82 5.01 -19.04
C LEU A 73 5.98 4.45 -20.20
N TYR A 74 4.84 5.07 -20.48
CA TYR A 74 3.95 4.62 -21.55
C TYR A 74 4.28 5.37 -22.85
N PRO A 75 4.40 4.68 -23.99
CA PRO A 75 4.37 5.35 -25.29
C PRO A 75 3.17 6.31 -25.38
N ALA A 76 3.35 7.44 -26.05
CA ALA A 76 2.35 8.52 -26.05
C ALA A 76 0.97 8.05 -26.57
N ASP A 77 0.99 7.17 -27.56
CA ASP A 77 -0.15 6.55 -28.24
C ASP A 77 -0.62 5.23 -27.59
N ALA A 78 0.12 4.68 -26.63
CA ALA A 78 -0.22 3.39 -26.01
C ALA A 78 -1.64 3.40 -25.41
N PRO A 79 -2.48 2.40 -25.76
CA PRO A 79 -3.81 2.25 -25.19
C PRO A 79 -3.72 1.80 -23.73
N SER A 80 -4.67 2.24 -22.90
CA SER A 80 -4.62 2.03 -21.45
C SER A 80 -4.67 0.56 -21.01
N LYS A 81 -5.18 -0.33 -21.87
CA LYS A 81 -5.17 -1.79 -21.65
C LYS A 81 -3.75 -2.39 -21.64
N GLU A 82 -2.79 -1.74 -22.28
CA GLU A 82 -1.40 -2.21 -22.37
C GLU A 82 -0.52 -1.70 -21.22
N TRP A 83 -0.97 -0.67 -20.49
CA TRP A 83 -0.18 -0.02 -19.45
C TRP A 83 0.29 -0.95 -18.33
N PHE A 84 -0.53 -1.95 -17.96
CA PHE A 84 -0.10 -2.94 -16.98
C PHE A 84 1.06 -3.79 -17.53
N SER A 85 0.95 -4.27 -18.78
CA SER A 85 2.01 -5.06 -19.42
C SER A 85 3.31 -4.28 -19.50
N ILE A 86 3.25 -3.01 -19.90
CA ILE A 86 4.42 -2.12 -19.96
C ILE A 86 5.02 -1.90 -18.56
N TYR A 87 4.19 -1.65 -17.55
CA TYR A 87 4.68 -1.52 -16.17
C TYR A 87 5.35 -2.81 -15.66
N ALA A 88 4.75 -3.97 -15.96
CA ALA A 88 5.25 -5.28 -15.52
C ALA A 88 6.52 -5.74 -16.25
N GLN A 89 6.97 -5.01 -17.28
CA GLN A 89 8.31 -5.20 -17.87
C GLN A 89 9.41 -4.51 -17.05
N GLU A 90 9.04 -3.52 -16.23
CA GLU A 90 9.98 -2.69 -15.47
C GLU A 90 10.03 -3.05 -13.99
N PHE A 91 8.91 -3.56 -13.44
CA PHE A 91 8.79 -3.90 -12.02
C PHE A 91 8.05 -5.23 -11.85
N ASP A 92 8.54 -6.05 -10.92
CA ASP A 92 7.88 -7.31 -10.51
C ASP A 92 6.86 -7.10 -9.37
N THR A 93 6.60 -5.85 -8.97
CA THR A 93 5.63 -5.56 -7.93
C THR A 93 4.93 -4.22 -8.09
N VAL A 94 3.76 -4.09 -7.46
CA VAL A 94 3.06 -2.81 -7.31
C VAL A 94 2.27 -2.75 -6.01
N GLU A 95 2.24 -1.57 -5.40
CA GLU A 95 1.32 -1.28 -4.29
C GLU A 95 0.00 -0.72 -4.86
N LEU A 96 -1.08 -1.49 -4.70
CA LEU A 96 -2.42 -1.12 -5.11
C LEU A 96 -3.00 -0.06 -4.16
N ASN A 97 -3.13 1.16 -4.67
CA ASN A 97 -3.80 2.25 -3.95
C ASN A 97 -5.31 2.35 -4.28
N ALA A 98 -5.77 1.84 -5.43
CA ALA A 98 -7.21 1.87 -5.78
C ALA A 98 -8.13 1.21 -4.71
N PRO A 99 -7.75 0.08 -4.08
CA PRO A 99 -8.55 -0.59 -3.04
C PRO A 99 -8.81 0.27 -1.80
N PHE A 100 -7.92 1.23 -1.49
CA PHE A 100 -8.12 2.21 -0.44
C PHE A 100 -9.41 3.02 -0.65
N TYR A 101 -9.65 3.45 -1.89
CA TYR A 101 -10.80 4.26 -2.24
C TYR A 101 -12.04 3.40 -2.44
N SER A 102 -11.86 2.22 -3.02
CA SER A 102 -12.94 1.42 -3.60
C SER A 102 -12.69 -0.04 -3.30
N TRP A 103 -13.49 -0.63 -2.41
CA TRP A 103 -13.36 -2.04 -2.05
C TRP A 103 -13.36 -2.92 -3.31
N PRO A 104 -12.35 -3.79 -3.51
CA PRO A 104 -12.22 -4.58 -4.74
C PRO A 104 -13.35 -5.59 -4.90
N THR A 105 -13.85 -5.75 -6.13
CA THR A 105 -14.79 -6.84 -6.43
C THR A 105 -14.02 -8.13 -6.76
N LEU A 106 -14.67 -9.29 -6.66
CA LEU A 106 -14.08 -10.57 -7.09
C LEU A 106 -13.60 -10.51 -8.55
N ALA A 107 -14.38 -9.88 -9.43
CA ALA A 107 -14.00 -9.70 -10.83
C ALA A 107 -12.72 -8.88 -10.98
N THR A 108 -12.57 -7.81 -10.19
CA THR A 108 -11.36 -6.99 -10.16
C THR A 108 -10.14 -7.80 -9.73
N VAL A 109 -10.25 -8.57 -8.64
CA VAL A 109 -9.14 -9.39 -8.13
C VAL A 109 -8.76 -10.48 -9.14
N ARG A 110 -9.75 -11.13 -9.77
CA ARG A 110 -9.50 -12.12 -10.84
C ARG A 110 -8.80 -11.50 -12.05
N THR A 111 -9.10 -10.24 -12.38
CA THR A 111 -8.38 -9.53 -13.45
C THR A 111 -6.91 -9.30 -13.07
N TRP A 112 -6.61 -8.89 -11.84
CA TRP A 112 -5.23 -8.76 -11.35
C TRP A 112 -4.46 -10.09 -11.43
N LEU A 113 -5.10 -11.19 -11.02
CA LEU A 113 -4.53 -12.52 -11.09
C LEU A 113 -4.19 -12.92 -12.53
N ARG A 114 -5.13 -12.72 -13.47
CA ARG A 114 -4.95 -13.11 -14.89
C ARG A 114 -3.89 -12.29 -15.62
N GLN A 115 -3.79 -11.00 -15.34
CA GLN A 115 -2.86 -10.12 -16.09
C GLN A 115 -1.41 -10.25 -15.64
N ALA A 116 -1.17 -10.63 -14.38
CA ALA A 116 0.16 -10.70 -13.79
C ALA A 116 0.94 -11.94 -14.24
N ASN A 117 2.19 -11.74 -14.66
CA ASN A 117 3.13 -12.84 -14.88
C ASN A 117 3.36 -13.64 -13.58
N PRO A 118 3.82 -14.90 -13.62
CA PRO A 118 3.99 -15.76 -12.43
C PRO A 118 4.78 -15.14 -11.27
N LYS A 119 5.80 -14.33 -11.55
CA LYS A 119 6.68 -13.70 -10.55
C LYS A 119 6.11 -12.41 -9.95
N PHE A 120 5.12 -11.81 -10.60
CA PHE A 120 4.60 -10.51 -10.20
C PHE A 120 3.77 -10.58 -8.91
N VAL A 121 4.07 -9.68 -7.97
CA VAL A 121 3.45 -9.63 -6.64
C VAL A 121 2.71 -8.31 -6.40
N TYR A 122 1.50 -8.39 -5.86
CA TYR A 122 0.68 -7.25 -5.47
C TYR A 122 0.74 -7.01 -3.96
N THR A 123 1.05 -5.79 -3.55
CA THR A 123 0.76 -5.30 -2.20
C THR A 123 -0.52 -4.49 -2.21
N VAL A 124 -1.44 -4.73 -1.28
CA VAL A 124 -2.80 -4.19 -1.32
C VAL A 124 -3.02 -3.21 -0.18
N LYS A 125 -3.24 -1.92 -0.50
CA LYS A 125 -3.62 -0.93 0.51
C LYS A 125 -5.06 -1.16 0.94
N VAL A 126 -5.27 -1.33 2.24
CA VAL A 126 -6.57 -1.65 2.83
C VAL A 126 -7.54 -0.49 2.66
N CYS A 127 -8.82 -0.83 2.46
CA CYS A 127 -9.90 0.15 2.24
C CYS A 127 -9.99 1.18 3.37
N GLU A 128 -10.21 2.46 3.01
CA GLU A 128 -10.35 3.56 3.98
C GLU A 128 -11.52 3.36 4.95
N LEU A 129 -12.49 2.50 4.58
CA LEU A 129 -13.58 2.10 5.45
C LEU A 129 -13.05 1.55 6.79
N ILE A 130 -11.97 0.78 6.76
CA ILE A 130 -11.35 0.17 7.95
C ILE A 130 -10.49 1.21 8.68
N THR A 131 -9.54 1.85 7.99
CA THR A 131 -8.49 2.64 8.67
C THR A 131 -8.84 4.10 8.93
N HIS A 132 -9.76 4.70 8.16
CA HIS A 132 -10.09 6.14 8.25
C HIS A 132 -11.52 6.42 8.72
N VAL A 133 -12.49 5.61 8.25
CA VAL A 133 -13.91 5.76 8.58
C VAL A 133 -14.22 5.10 9.91
N LYS A 134 -14.08 3.77 10.01
CA LYS A 134 -14.27 3.03 11.28
C LYS A 134 -13.08 3.14 12.21
N ARG A 135 -11.86 3.37 11.69
CA ARG A 135 -10.63 3.53 12.50
C ARG A 135 -10.41 2.36 13.46
N PHE A 136 -10.56 1.15 12.94
CA PHE A 136 -10.49 -0.10 13.70
C PHE A 136 -11.62 -0.33 14.73
N ASP A 137 -12.64 0.53 14.76
CA ASP A 137 -13.85 0.31 15.57
C ASP A 137 -14.76 -0.76 14.94
N ASP A 138 -14.84 -1.90 15.61
CA ASP A 138 -15.59 -3.09 15.18
C ASP A 138 -15.31 -3.43 13.70
N THR A 139 -14.04 -3.71 13.40
CA THR A 139 -13.57 -4.02 12.03
C THR A 139 -13.11 -5.45 11.82
N ARG A 140 -13.18 -6.33 12.84
CA ARG A 140 -12.68 -7.71 12.75
C ARG A 140 -13.23 -8.45 11.54
N ILE A 141 -14.54 -8.38 11.32
CA ILE A 141 -15.21 -9.01 10.17
C ILE A 141 -14.73 -8.36 8.86
N LEU A 142 -14.67 -7.02 8.80
CA LEU A 142 -14.19 -6.32 7.61
C LEU A 142 -12.73 -6.69 7.27
N ILE A 143 -11.87 -6.83 8.27
CA ILE A 143 -10.48 -7.23 8.05
C ILE A 143 -10.43 -8.65 7.50
N ALA A 144 -11.19 -9.60 8.06
CA ALA A 144 -11.30 -10.96 7.54
C ALA A 144 -11.84 -10.99 6.10
N ASP A 145 -12.88 -10.21 5.80
CA ASP A 145 -13.45 -10.11 4.46
C ASP A 145 -12.46 -9.50 3.46
N PHE A 146 -11.66 -8.52 3.88
CA PHE A 146 -10.63 -7.93 3.03
C PHE A 146 -9.47 -8.91 2.83
N ALA A 147 -9.11 -9.67 3.86
CA ALA A 147 -8.06 -10.68 3.82
C ALA A 147 -8.35 -11.80 2.80
N TYR A 148 -9.63 -12.05 2.47
CA TYR A 148 -9.99 -12.98 1.41
C TYR A 148 -9.38 -12.65 0.03
N ILE A 149 -8.97 -11.39 -0.19
CA ILE A 149 -8.19 -11.01 -1.38
C ILE A 149 -6.88 -11.82 -1.49
N ALA A 150 -6.23 -12.13 -0.36
CA ALA A 150 -5.02 -12.93 -0.33
C ALA A 150 -5.26 -14.35 -0.84
N ASP A 151 -6.37 -14.98 -0.43
CA ASP A 151 -6.75 -16.32 -0.90
C ASP A 151 -7.05 -16.35 -2.41
N LEU A 152 -7.58 -15.24 -2.94
CA LEU A 152 -7.86 -15.10 -4.37
C LEU A 152 -6.59 -14.85 -5.19
N LEU A 153 -5.62 -14.10 -4.65
CA LEU A 153 -4.35 -13.82 -5.32
C LEU A 153 -3.33 -14.95 -5.16
N GLY A 154 -3.47 -15.78 -4.12
CA GLY A 154 -2.57 -16.88 -3.82
C GLY A 154 -1.11 -16.42 -3.76
N PRO A 155 -0.17 -17.08 -4.47
CA PRO A 155 1.25 -16.74 -4.47
C PRO A 155 1.60 -15.31 -4.94
N LYS A 156 0.65 -14.60 -5.56
CA LYS A 156 0.85 -13.21 -6.00
C LYS A 156 0.56 -12.18 -4.91
N MET A 157 0.17 -12.61 -3.71
CA MET A 157 -0.08 -11.72 -2.59
C MET A 157 1.21 -11.36 -1.86
N GLY A 158 1.52 -10.06 -1.80
CA GLY A 158 2.65 -9.51 -1.06
C GLY A 158 2.23 -9.16 0.37
N CYS A 159 1.84 -7.90 0.58
CA CYS A 159 1.44 -7.38 1.89
C CYS A 159 0.02 -6.77 1.88
N PHE A 160 -0.60 -6.68 3.06
CA PHE A 160 -1.71 -5.76 3.32
C PHE A 160 -1.19 -4.50 3.99
N LEU A 161 -1.36 -3.34 3.36
CA LEU A 161 -0.95 -2.05 3.91
C LEU A 161 -2.13 -1.34 4.60
N PHE A 162 -2.06 -1.23 5.92
CA PHE A 162 -2.97 -0.46 6.76
C PHE A 162 -2.37 0.90 7.08
N GLN A 163 -2.72 1.92 6.29
CA GLN A 163 -2.31 3.29 6.55
C GLN A 163 -3.34 4.05 7.39
N LEU A 164 -2.93 4.62 8.52
CA LEU A 164 -3.78 5.36 9.44
C LEU A 164 -3.66 6.88 9.22
N PRO A 165 -4.77 7.64 9.34
CA PRO A 165 -4.74 9.10 9.18
C PRO A 165 -3.94 9.79 10.30
N PRO A 166 -3.44 11.02 10.05
CA PRO A 166 -2.66 11.78 11.04
C PRO A 166 -3.43 12.13 12.31
N SER A 167 -4.77 12.06 12.28
CA SER A 167 -5.63 12.30 13.44
C SER A 167 -5.60 11.16 14.46
N ILE A 168 -5.10 9.96 14.10
CA ILE A 168 -4.99 8.84 15.04
C ILE A 168 -3.60 8.89 15.70
N ARG A 169 -3.60 9.24 16.99
CA ARG A 169 -2.41 9.26 17.84
C ARG A 169 -2.23 7.91 18.54
N TYR A 170 -1.00 7.67 18.97
CA TYR A 170 -0.68 6.49 19.76
C TYR A 170 -1.43 6.55 21.10
N SER A 171 -2.09 5.44 21.43
CA SER A 171 -2.41 5.06 22.80
C SER A 171 -2.21 3.55 22.92
N PRO A 172 -1.90 3.02 24.12
CA PRO A 172 -1.82 1.58 24.33
C PRO A 172 -3.09 0.84 23.91
N GLU A 173 -4.27 1.44 24.11
CA GLU A 173 -5.57 0.88 23.74
C GLU A 173 -5.68 0.75 22.22
N MET A 174 -5.37 1.82 21.48
CA MET A 174 -5.43 1.81 20.02
C MET A 174 -4.43 0.81 19.42
N LEU A 175 -3.23 0.69 20.00
CA LEU A 175 -2.25 -0.32 19.58
C LEU A 175 -2.80 -1.74 19.75
N ARG A 176 -3.37 -2.07 20.91
CA ARG A 176 -4.01 -3.38 21.17
C ARG A 176 -5.16 -3.63 20.21
N THR A 177 -6.08 -2.66 20.08
CA THR A 177 -7.23 -2.74 19.17
C THR A 177 -6.82 -3.05 17.73
N ILE A 178 -5.73 -2.45 17.24
CA ILE A 178 -5.23 -2.73 15.89
C ILE A 178 -4.70 -4.17 15.80
N ILE A 179 -3.76 -4.55 16.69
CA ILE A 179 -3.07 -5.84 16.62
C ILE A 179 -4.05 -7.01 16.77
N ASP A 180 -5.00 -6.93 17.71
CA ASP A 180 -5.93 -8.01 18.05
C ASP A 180 -6.88 -8.39 16.90
N GLN A 181 -6.97 -7.56 15.86
CA GLN A 181 -7.86 -7.77 14.71
C GLN A 181 -7.14 -8.26 13.45
N LEU A 182 -5.80 -8.27 13.43
CA LEU A 182 -5.02 -8.69 12.26
C LEU A 182 -4.97 -10.22 12.14
N ASP A 183 -5.01 -10.74 10.92
CA ASP A 183 -4.76 -12.16 10.66
C ASP A 183 -3.25 -12.42 10.63
N PRO A 184 -2.67 -13.15 11.60
CA PRO A 184 -1.22 -13.35 11.69
C PRO A 184 -0.66 -14.21 10.55
N ARG A 185 -1.51 -14.86 9.75
CA ARG A 185 -1.08 -15.62 8.55
C ARG A 185 -0.70 -14.71 7.39
N GLN A 186 -1.05 -13.42 7.45
CA GLN A 186 -0.80 -12.45 6.39
C GLN A 186 0.38 -11.54 6.74
N ARG A 187 1.07 -11.03 5.71
CA ARG A 187 2.05 -9.94 5.88
C ARG A 187 1.34 -8.61 6.10
N ASN A 188 1.05 -8.29 7.36
CA ASN A 188 0.38 -7.05 7.73
C ASN A 188 1.40 -5.93 7.92
N VAL A 189 1.21 -4.83 7.19
CA VAL A 189 2.06 -3.64 7.24
C VAL A 189 1.25 -2.48 7.79
N LEU A 190 1.74 -1.82 8.84
CA LEU A 190 1.06 -0.70 9.49
C LEU A 190 1.83 0.60 9.25
N GLU A 191 1.12 1.63 8.78
CA GLU A 191 1.70 2.90 8.38
C GLU A 191 1.03 4.08 9.10
N PHE A 192 1.82 4.75 9.94
CA PHE A 192 1.33 5.83 10.78
C PHE A 192 1.64 7.22 10.20
N ARG A 193 0.75 8.16 10.51
CA ARG A 193 0.86 9.58 10.10
C ARG A 193 0.98 10.54 11.27
N HIS A 194 1.36 10.04 12.44
CA HIS A 194 1.62 10.84 13.61
C HIS A 194 2.87 10.33 14.34
N LYS A 195 3.79 11.24 14.69
CA LYS A 195 5.10 10.89 15.27
C LYS A 195 5.03 10.13 16.59
N SER A 196 3.91 10.21 17.32
CA SER A 196 3.71 9.49 18.58
C SER A 196 3.84 7.97 18.45
N TRP A 197 3.72 7.43 17.23
CA TRP A 197 3.85 5.99 16.95
C TRP A 197 5.31 5.52 16.80
N TRP A 198 6.29 6.43 16.69
CA TRP A 198 7.71 6.08 16.68
C TRP A 198 8.21 5.96 18.12
N ASN A 199 7.92 4.84 18.76
CA ASN A 199 8.37 4.56 20.11
C ASN A 199 8.63 3.06 20.32
N ALA A 200 9.43 2.74 21.34
CA ALA A 200 9.89 1.38 21.61
C ALA A 200 8.75 0.39 21.95
N GLU A 201 7.67 0.84 22.60
CA GLU A 201 6.53 0.00 22.96
C GLU A 201 5.80 -0.50 21.70
N VAL A 202 5.56 0.39 20.75
CA VAL A 202 4.95 0.05 19.44
C VAL A 202 5.84 -0.93 18.69
N PHE A 203 7.14 -0.66 18.60
CA PHE A 203 8.07 -1.53 17.87
C PHE A 203 8.16 -2.92 18.52
N SER A 204 8.13 -3.00 19.85
CA SER A 204 8.16 -4.27 20.58
C SER A 204 6.87 -5.06 20.38
N ALA A 205 5.72 -4.40 20.45
CA ALA A 205 4.43 -5.05 20.19
C ALA A 205 4.37 -5.61 18.75
N PHE A 206 4.89 -4.86 17.78
CA PHE A 206 4.92 -5.28 16.38
C PHE A 206 5.85 -6.48 16.16
N ARG A 207 7.04 -6.49 16.81
CA ARG A 207 7.93 -7.67 16.81
C ARG A 207 7.23 -8.91 17.36
N ASN A 208 6.55 -8.78 18.50
CA ASN A 208 5.86 -9.90 19.13
C ASN A 208 4.68 -10.41 18.29
N ALA A 209 4.01 -9.53 17.55
CA ALA A 209 2.85 -9.86 16.74
C ALA A 209 3.17 -10.25 15.28
N GLY A 210 4.45 -10.20 14.87
CA GLY A 210 4.84 -10.42 13.47
C GLY A 210 4.32 -9.35 12.50
N VAL A 211 4.08 -8.13 12.99
CA VAL A 211 3.58 -7.00 12.19
C VAL A 211 4.73 -6.18 11.66
N ILE A 212 4.67 -5.81 10.38
CA ILE A 212 5.70 -5.00 9.71
C ILE A 212 5.40 -3.51 9.94
N PHE A 213 6.36 -2.79 10.53
CA PHE A 213 6.27 -1.33 10.64
C PHE A 213 6.63 -0.69 9.29
N CYS A 214 5.74 0.16 8.75
CA CYS A 214 6.04 0.92 7.55
C CYS A 214 6.93 2.12 7.90
N SER A 215 8.18 2.06 7.49
CA SER A 215 9.07 3.23 7.44
C SER A 215 8.62 4.15 6.31
N CYS A 216 8.75 5.46 6.47
CA CYS A 216 8.36 6.40 5.43
C CYS A 216 9.35 7.55 5.28
N SER A 217 9.69 7.87 4.03
CA SER A 217 10.31 9.15 3.69
C SER A 217 9.20 10.15 3.37
N GLY A 218 8.95 11.08 4.29
CA GLY A 218 7.88 12.07 4.14
C GLY A 218 8.00 13.23 5.13
N PRO A 219 7.36 14.37 4.85
CA PRO A 219 7.51 15.57 5.65
C PRO A 219 6.93 15.38 7.06
N ARG A 220 7.67 15.84 8.08
CA ARG A 220 7.26 15.89 9.51
C ARG A 220 7.11 14.52 10.20
N LEU A 221 7.69 13.46 9.63
CA LEU A 221 7.79 12.14 10.24
C LEU A 221 9.27 11.76 10.41
N PRO A 222 9.62 10.92 11.40
CA PRO A 222 10.99 10.44 11.52
C PRO A 222 11.42 9.67 10.27
N GLU A 223 12.54 10.08 9.68
CA GLU A 223 13.10 9.45 8.49
C GLU A 223 14.05 8.32 8.89
N GLU A 224 13.48 7.33 9.55
CA GLU A 224 14.18 6.17 10.13
C GLU A 224 13.71 4.88 9.46
N LEU A 225 14.62 3.91 9.29
CA LEU A 225 14.28 2.55 8.90
C LEU A 225 14.04 1.74 10.18
N VAL A 226 12.79 1.35 10.41
CA VAL A 226 12.39 0.51 11.53
C VAL A 226 12.14 -0.90 11.02
N GLN A 227 12.84 -1.87 11.59
CA GLN A 227 12.65 -3.29 11.31
C GLN A 227 11.99 -3.97 12.51
N THR A 228 10.80 -4.53 12.28
CA THR A 228 10.03 -5.27 13.30
C THR A 228 9.86 -6.75 12.95
N THR A 229 10.26 -7.18 11.76
CA THR A 229 10.26 -8.58 11.33
C THR A 229 11.49 -8.83 10.44
N ASP A 230 11.58 -10.03 9.86
CA ASP A 230 12.57 -10.32 8.80
C ASP A 230 12.29 -9.54 7.49
N ASP A 231 11.12 -8.92 7.38
CA ASP A 231 10.71 -8.04 6.29
C ASP A 231 10.87 -6.57 6.72
N ILE A 232 11.27 -5.71 5.78
CA ILE A 232 11.15 -4.26 5.93
C ILE A 232 10.20 -3.69 4.88
N TYR A 233 9.49 -2.64 5.27
CA TYR A 233 8.56 -1.95 4.37
C TYR A 233 8.81 -0.44 4.39
N ILE A 234 9.01 0.15 3.21
CA ILE A 234 9.36 1.56 3.03
C ILE A 234 8.43 2.20 2.02
N ARG A 235 7.90 3.38 2.35
CA ARG A 235 7.16 4.22 1.41
C ARG A 235 7.84 5.57 1.21
N PHE A 236 8.09 5.89 -0.05
CA PHE A 236 8.72 7.13 -0.45
C PHE A 236 7.66 8.14 -0.90
N HIS A 237 7.38 9.11 -0.03
CA HIS A 237 6.40 10.18 -0.29
C HIS A 237 7.04 11.48 -0.72
N GLY A 238 8.26 11.74 -0.28
CA GLY A 238 9.03 12.94 -0.60
C GLY A 238 9.24 13.82 0.61
N VAL A 239 10.49 14.21 0.90
CA VAL A 239 10.86 14.90 2.15
C VAL A 239 10.39 16.35 2.23
N LYS A 240 10.35 17.07 1.10
CA LYS A 240 9.95 18.50 1.06
C LYS A 240 8.46 18.68 0.87
N GLN A 241 7.91 18.02 -0.15
CA GLN A 241 6.50 18.12 -0.50
C GLN A 241 5.94 16.72 -0.77
N TRP A 242 4.84 16.40 -0.08
CA TRP A 242 4.11 15.16 -0.28
C TRP A 242 3.81 14.93 -1.75
N TYR A 243 4.28 13.78 -2.23
CA TYR A 243 4.06 13.22 -3.56
C TYR A 243 4.73 13.98 -4.73
N ARG A 244 5.57 14.97 -4.42
CA ARG A 244 6.07 16.00 -5.34
C ARG A 244 7.58 16.18 -5.24
N HIS A 245 8.27 15.17 -4.73
CA HIS A 245 9.71 15.21 -4.51
C HIS A 245 10.40 14.31 -5.51
N ASP A 246 11.45 14.84 -6.12
CA ASP A 246 12.34 14.06 -6.95
C ASP A 246 13.58 13.72 -6.13
N TYR A 247 13.76 12.45 -5.79
CA TYR A 247 14.88 12.05 -4.94
C TYR A 247 16.18 12.16 -5.72
N SER A 248 17.18 12.76 -5.10
CA SER A 248 18.56 12.73 -5.60
C SER A 248 19.21 11.37 -5.35
N ASP A 249 20.25 11.06 -6.12
CA ASP A 249 21.08 9.87 -5.91
C ASP A 249 21.64 9.79 -4.48
N ALA A 250 22.03 10.93 -3.89
CA ALA A 250 22.52 10.98 -2.52
C ALA A 250 21.44 10.59 -1.50
N GLU A 251 20.21 11.08 -1.68
CA GLU A 251 19.07 10.68 -0.82
C GLU A 251 18.77 9.19 -0.97
N LEU A 252 18.74 8.66 -2.19
CA LEU A 252 18.50 7.24 -2.43
C LEU A 252 19.64 6.35 -1.91
N ALA A 253 20.90 6.80 -2.02
CA ALA A 253 22.06 6.07 -1.50
C ALA A 253 22.01 5.91 0.03
N VAL A 254 21.54 6.92 0.76
CA VAL A 254 21.30 6.81 2.21
C VAL A 254 20.28 5.72 2.52
N TRP A 255 19.20 5.63 1.74
CA TRP A 255 18.20 4.58 1.90
C TRP A 255 18.71 3.20 1.50
N ALA A 256 19.46 3.10 0.40
CA ALA A 256 20.10 1.87 -0.03
C ALA A 256 21.04 1.31 1.06
N GLU A 257 21.83 2.19 1.70
CA GLU A 257 22.72 1.82 2.79
C GLU A 257 21.95 1.32 4.03
N ARG A 258 20.85 1.99 4.40
CA ARG A 258 19.97 1.53 5.49
C ARG A 258 19.38 0.15 5.20
N ILE A 259 18.92 -0.07 3.97
CA ILE A 259 18.36 -1.36 3.52
C ILE A 259 19.43 -2.45 3.61
N ARG A 260 20.65 -2.21 3.13
CA ARG A 260 21.74 -3.21 3.24
C ARG A 260 22.05 -3.56 4.69
N LYS A 261 22.17 -2.54 5.55
CA LYS A 261 22.48 -2.71 6.98
C LYS A 261 21.41 -3.45 7.77
N SER A 262 20.16 -3.46 7.31
CA SER A 262 19.07 -4.14 8.01
C SER A 262 19.16 -5.67 7.92
N ASN A 263 19.89 -6.22 6.93
CA ASN A 263 19.94 -7.66 6.65
C ASN A 263 18.55 -8.31 6.54
N ALA A 264 17.55 -7.54 6.08
CA ALA A 264 16.20 -8.04 5.93
C ALA A 264 16.17 -9.13 4.85
N LYS A 265 15.40 -10.20 5.07
CA LYS A 265 15.19 -11.25 4.06
C LYS A 265 14.39 -10.73 2.87
N THR A 266 13.51 -9.77 3.14
CA THR A 266 12.57 -9.24 2.15
C THR A 266 12.41 -7.73 2.30
N VAL A 267 12.54 -7.02 1.18
CA VAL A 267 12.45 -5.57 1.12
C VAL A 267 11.26 -5.18 0.28
N TRP A 268 10.30 -4.51 0.89
CA TRP A 268 9.15 -3.91 0.21
C TRP A 268 9.36 -2.40 0.14
N ALA A 269 9.51 -1.84 -1.06
CA ALA A 269 9.78 -0.41 -1.24
C ALA A 269 8.90 0.19 -2.34
N TYR A 270 8.02 1.12 -1.96
CA TYR A 270 7.07 1.70 -2.90
C TYR A 270 7.20 3.22 -3.00
N PHE A 271 7.36 3.69 -4.24
CA PHE A 271 7.44 5.11 -4.56
C PHE A 271 6.05 5.68 -4.85
N ASN A 272 5.66 6.67 -4.06
CA ASN A 272 4.38 7.37 -4.17
C ASN A 272 4.56 8.87 -4.51
N ASN A 273 5.78 9.28 -4.86
CA ASN A 273 6.16 10.62 -5.29
C ASN A 273 5.80 10.91 -6.75
N ASP A 274 4.54 10.67 -7.10
CA ASP A 274 4.14 10.50 -8.48
C ASP A 274 3.61 11.76 -9.19
N ARG A 275 3.48 12.94 -8.55
CA ARG A 275 2.81 14.11 -9.21
C ARG A 275 3.36 14.42 -10.61
N ASP A 276 4.64 14.17 -10.81
CA ASP A 276 5.35 14.38 -12.07
C ASP A 276 5.99 13.10 -12.63
N GLY A 277 5.54 11.91 -12.22
CA GLY A 277 6.10 10.62 -12.66
C GLY A 277 7.50 10.33 -12.12
N HIS A 278 7.95 11.02 -11.07
CA HIS A 278 9.26 10.79 -10.45
C HIS A 278 9.37 9.40 -9.82
N ALA A 279 8.23 8.78 -9.46
CA ALA A 279 8.21 7.47 -8.82
C ALA A 279 8.92 6.39 -9.66
N ILE A 280 8.70 6.37 -10.98
CA ILE A 280 9.26 5.37 -11.90
C ILE A 280 10.78 5.40 -11.87
N LYS A 281 11.37 6.58 -12.14
CA LYS A 281 12.83 6.70 -12.20
C LYS A 281 13.50 6.48 -10.85
N ASN A 282 12.87 6.92 -9.76
CA ASN A 282 13.43 6.77 -8.42
C ASN A 282 13.39 5.31 -7.94
N ALA A 283 12.32 4.58 -8.29
CA ALA A 283 12.24 3.14 -8.04
C ALA A 283 13.33 2.36 -8.79
N LYS A 284 13.51 2.64 -10.09
CA LYS A 284 14.60 2.05 -10.89
C LYS A 284 15.98 2.38 -10.30
N ARG A 285 16.19 3.65 -9.93
CA ARG A 285 17.47 4.10 -9.36
C ARG A 285 17.79 3.42 -8.03
N LEU A 286 16.81 3.23 -7.16
CA LEU A 286 17.02 2.50 -5.91
C LEU A 286 17.35 1.01 -6.16
N LEU A 287 16.71 0.37 -7.14
CA LEU A 287 17.05 -1.01 -7.54
C LEU A 287 18.50 -1.11 -8.01
N GLU A 288 18.94 -0.22 -8.91
CA GLU A 288 20.33 -0.17 -9.39
C GLU A 288 21.31 0.03 -8.24
N LEU A 289 20.99 0.94 -7.31
CA LEU A 289 21.83 1.21 -6.15
C LEU A 289 21.94 0.03 -5.21
N LEU A 290 20.98 -0.89 -5.16
CA LEU A 290 20.99 -2.09 -4.29
C LEU A 290 21.61 -3.32 -4.95
N GLN A 291 21.80 -3.29 -6.28
CA GLN A 291 22.44 -4.36 -7.05
C GLN A 291 23.96 -4.17 -7.24
N GLN A 292 24.47 -2.99 -6.87
CA GLN A 292 25.90 -2.68 -6.75
C GLN A 292 26.48 -3.22 -5.45
#